data_AF-A0A6L7S3Z8-F1
#
_entry.id   AF-A0A6L7S3Z8-F1
#
_cell.length_a   1.000
_cell.length_b   1.000
_cell.length_c   1.000
_cell.angle_alpha   90.00
_cell.angle_beta   90.00
_cell.angle_gamma   90.00
#
_symmetry.space_group_name_H-M   'P 1'
#
loop_
_entity.id
_entity.type
_entity.pdbx_description
1 polymer ?
#
loop_
_entity_poly.entity_id
_entity_poly.type
_entity_poly.pdbx_seq_one_letter_code
_entity_poly.pdbx_strand_id
1 'polypeptide(L)'
;MLRRNRSGRGGMTETANELADIAKTLEDRWRHHAGSSVQSYLEGSMVLADAKGKLRHGRWLPWLERIGMNERAASRRMKVVQDPNIRRVLQGANRTRLSDLPTSQAALLALCGHDRETFDGLVDGGVVRPDATAREIKAALAPDGQDARPVTLEDIAGAGPYGAILADPPWLFERCGRACDCRPFERPWPDMTLDELKALPVGDMAARDCALFLWTESERVLDAFALIDAWGFDYRTTAFEYWKEGEPEPACWTRRETATCLLGIRGRPRRMDKGVPSAIIAPREPHGGKPVECNARIERLVPGPYLELFAPDERRGWAAWAP
;
A
#
# COMPACT_ATOMS: atom_id res chain seq x y z
N MET A 1 -13.56 64.03 -24.28
CA MET A 1 -12.52 63.12 -24.80
C MET A 1 -12.38 61.98 -23.80
N LEU A 2 -12.88 60.77 -24.09
CA LEU A 2 -12.55 59.52 -23.36
C LEU A 2 -13.11 58.35 -24.18
N ARG A 3 -12.24 57.73 -24.97
CA ARG A 3 -12.54 56.56 -25.81
C ARG A 3 -12.70 55.32 -24.94
N ARG A 4 -13.81 54.59 -25.11
CA ARG A 4 -13.98 53.23 -24.58
C ARG A 4 -13.08 52.28 -25.36
N ASN A 5 -12.04 51.74 -24.71
CA ASN A 5 -11.28 50.61 -25.24
C ASN A 5 -11.99 49.30 -24.84
N ARG A 6 -12.67 48.68 -25.82
CA ARG A 6 -13.07 47.27 -25.79
C ARG A 6 -11.90 46.45 -26.32
N SER A 7 -11.11 45.84 -25.45
CA SER A 7 -10.16 44.79 -25.85
C SER A 7 -9.87 43.89 -24.65
N GLY A 8 -10.67 42.82 -24.51
CA GLY A 8 -10.53 41.88 -23.39
C GLY A 8 -11.26 40.55 -23.59
N ARG A 9 -11.43 40.10 -24.84
CA ARG A 9 -12.05 38.79 -25.16
C ARG A 9 -11.19 37.88 -26.05
N GLY A 10 -9.94 38.25 -26.36
CA GLY A 10 -9.07 37.46 -27.24
C GLY A 10 -8.28 36.34 -26.55
N GLY A 11 -7.90 36.48 -25.27
CA GLY A 11 -6.91 35.57 -24.65
C GLY A 11 -7.44 34.28 -24.01
N MET A 12 -8.75 34.18 -23.70
CA MET A 12 -9.32 32.98 -23.06
C MET A 12 -9.80 31.92 -24.06
N THR A 13 -10.14 32.32 -25.28
CA THR A 13 -10.62 31.41 -26.33
C THR A 13 -9.46 30.68 -27.02
N GLU A 14 -8.31 31.34 -27.18
CA GLU A 14 -7.11 30.76 -27.79
C GLU A 14 -6.50 29.66 -26.91
N THR A 15 -6.33 29.93 -25.60
CA THR A 15 -5.82 28.95 -24.63
C THR A 15 -6.77 27.77 -24.40
N ALA A 16 -8.08 27.96 -24.51
CA ALA A 16 -9.05 26.87 -24.40
C ALA A 16 -9.03 25.94 -25.63
N ASN A 17 -8.87 26.50 -26.82
CA ASN A 17 -8.75 25.74 -28.07
C ASN A 17 -7.43 24.95 -28.12
N GLU A 18 -6.31 25.58 -27.73
CA GLU A 18 -5.01 24.90 -27.63
C GLU A 18 -5.06 23.69 -26.67
N LEU A 19 -5.72 23.84 -25.51
CA LEU A 19 -5.87 22.74 -24.56
C LEU A 19 -6.78 21.62 -25.08
N ALA A 20 -7.82 21.96 -25.83
CA ALA A 20 -8.70 20.98 -26.48
C ALA A 20 -7.94 20.19 -27.56
N ASP A 21 -7.09 20.86 -28.33
CA ASP A 21 -6.24 20.23 -29.35
C ASP A 21 -5.17 19.33 -28.74
N ILE A 22 -4.57 19.74 -27.62
CA ILE A 22 -3.63 18.89 -26.86
C ILE A 22 -4.33 17.64 -26.33
N ALA A 23 -5.52 17.79 -25.71
CA ALA A 23 -6.27 16.66 -25.17
C ALA A 23 -6.70 15.67 -26.27
N LYS A 24 -7.14 16.18 -27.42
CA LYS A 24 -7.50 15.37 -28.59
C LYS A 24 -6.29 14.63 -29.15
N THR A 25 -5.16 15.31 -29.29
CA THR A 25 -3.89 14.70 -29.75
C THR A 25 -3.43 13.57 -28.84
N LEU A 26 -3.52 13.77 -27.52
CA LEU A 26 -3.19 12.74 -26.54
C LEU A 26 -4.15 11.55 -26.61
N GLU A 27 -5.44 11.80 -26.83
CA GLU A 27 -6.45 10.76 -26.99
C GLU A 27 -6.23 9.93 -28.26
N ASP A 28 -5.90 10.58 -29.39
CA ASP A 28 -5.61 9.89 -30.66
C ASP A 28 -4.35 9.02 -30.53
N ARG A 29 -3.30 9.53 -29.86
CA ARG A 29 -2.10 8.73 -29.54
C ARG A 29 -2.44 7.55 -28.63
N TRP A 30 -3.26 7.77 -27.60
CA TRP A 30 -3.70 6.68 -26.72
C TRP A 30 -4.42 5.58 -27.49
N ARG A 31 -5.37 5.94 -28.36
CA ARG A 31 -6.09 5.00 -29.21
C ARG A 31 -5.17 4.23 -30.16
N HIS A 32 -4.17 4.91 -30.72
CA HIS A 32 -3.16 4.27 -31.58
C HIS A 32 -2.37 3.17 -30.86
N HIS A 33 -2.07 3.37 -29.57
CA HIS A 33 -1.29 2.44 -28.76
C HIS A 33 -2.15 1.55 -27.83
N ALA A 34 -3.47 1.47 -28.02
CA ALA A 34 -4.36 0.67 -27.19
C ALA A 34 -4.25 -0.87 -27.43
N GLY A 35 -3.33 -1.29 -28.30
CA GLY A 35 -3.11 -2.70 -28.67
C GLY A 35 -2.64 -3.60 -27.50
N SER A 36 -2.66 -4.91 -27.73
CA SER A 36 -2.34 -5.94 -26.74
C SER A 36 -0.85 -6.28 -26.61
N SER A 37 0.03 -5.65 -27.39
CA SER A 37 1.48 -5.90 -27.30
C SER A 37 2.11 -5.12 -26.13
N VAL A 38 3.23 -5.64 -25.60
CA VAL A 38 4.03 -4.93 -24.58
C VAL A 38 4.48 -3.55 -25.08
N GLN A 39 4.80 -3.44 -26.37
CA GLN A 39 5.12 -2.16 -27.02
C GLN A 39 3.96 -1.18 -26.94
N SER A 40 2.77 -1.60 -27.36
CA SER A 40 1.55 -0.77 -27.34
C SER A 40 1.23 -0.35 -25.90
N TYR A 41 1.33 -1.29 -24.95
CA TYR A 41 1.15 -1.02 -23.53
C TYR A 41 2.10 0.08 -23.02
N LEU A 42 3.40 0.00 -23.34
CA LEU A 42 4.40 0.96 -22.87
C LEU A 42 4.26 2.31 -23.57
N GLU A 43 4.04 2.34 -24.89
CA GLU A 43 3.82 3.58 -25.65
C GLU A 43 2.55 4.30 -25.19
N GLY A 44 1.46 3.57 -24.98
CA GLY A 44 0.24 4.12 -24.37
C GLY A 44 0.48 4.63 -22.95
N SER A 45 1.30 3.93 -22.16
CA SER A 45 1.66 4.37 -20.81
C SER A 45 2.51 5.66 -20.82
N MET A 46 3.34 5.86 -21.84
CA MET A 46 4.05 7.13 -22.05
C MET A 46 3.09 8.28 -22.40
N VAL A 47 2.03 8.00 -23.17
CA VAL A 47 0.98 9.00 -23.45
C VAL A 47 0.29 9.43 -22.17
N LEU A 48 0.04 8.52 -21.22
CA LEU A 48 -0.52 8.86 -19.92
C LEU A 48 0.40 9.77 -19.11
N ALA A 49 1.71 9.45 -19.07
CA ALA A 49 2.70 10.28 -18.37
C ALA A 49 2.81 11.69 -19.00
N ASP A 50 2.79 11.78 -20.34
CA ASP A 50 2.78 13.06 -21.07
C ASP A 50 1.49 13.86 -20.80
N ALA A 51 0.34 13.18 -20.79
CA ALA A 51 -0.96 13.78 -20.48
C ALA A 51 -1.00 14.34 -19.05
N LYS A 52 -0.45 13.64 -18.06
CA LYS A 52 -0.39 14.11 -16.67
C LYS A 52 0.42 15.41 -16.54
N GLY A 53 1.44 15.61 -17.36
CA GLY A 53 2.25 16.83 -17.39
C GLY A 53 1.64 17.99 -18.19
N LYS A 54 0.85 17.70 -19.23
CA LYS A 54 0.28 18.71 -20.15
C LYS A 54 -1.13 19.16 -19.79
N LEU A 55 -1.93 18.28 -19.19
CA LEU A 55 -3.30 18.63 -18.78
C LEU A 55 -3.28 19.46 -17.50
N ARG A 56 -3.99 20.59 -17.50
CA ARG A 56 -4.13 21.45 -16.32
C ARG A 56 -4.86 20.74 -15.18
N HIS A 57 -4.67 21.23 -13.96
CA HIS A 57 -5.37 20.78 -12.76
C HIS A 57 -6.89 20.72 -13.00
N GLY A 58 -7.54 19.62 -12.62
CA GLY A 58 -8.98 19.37 -12.83
C GLY A 58 -9.38 18.81 -14.21
N ARG A 59 -8.44 18.70 -15.18
CA ARG A 59 -8.73 18.12 -16.51
C ARG A 59 -8.25 16.69 -16.70
N TRP A 60 -7.43 16.19 -15.79
CA TRP A 60 -6.89 14.83 -15.79
C TRP A 60 -7.98 13.75 -15.65
N LEU A 61 -8.79 13.82 -14.59
CA LEU A 61 -9.82 12.81 -14.32
C LEU A 61 -10.89 12.74 -15.42
N PRO A 62 -11.44 13.86 -15.93
CA PRO A 62 -12.38 13.81 -17.06
C PRO A 62 -11.77 13.25 -18.34
N TRP A 63 -10.46 13.43 -18.56
CA TRP A 63 -9.78 12.85 -19.72
C TRP A 63 -9.58 11.34 -19.57
N LEU A 64 -9.22 10.87 -18.38
CA LEU A 64 -9.13 9.44 -18.07
C LEU A 64 -10.48 8.72 -18.27
N GLU A 65 -11.57 9.34 -17.80
CA GLU A 65 -12.93 8.81 -17.97
C GLU A 65 -13.29 8.63 -19.45
N ARG A 66 -12.95 9.62 -20.30
CA ARG A 66 -13.17 9.55 -21.76
C ARG A 66 -12.46 8.39 -22.44
N ILE A 67 -11.26 8.04 -21.97
CA ILE A 67 -10.50 6.91 -22.50
C ILE A 67 -10.82 5.58 -21.80
N GLY A 68 -11.84 5.56 -20.93
CA GLY A 68 -12.29 4.35 -20.22
C GLY A 68 -11.31 3.85 -19.17
N MET A 69 -10.49 4.74 -18.59
CA MET A 69 -9.46 4.37 -17.62
C MET A 69 -9.73 5.01 -16.26
N ASN A 70 -9.54 4.24 -15.18
CA ASN A 70 -9.53 4.80 -13.82
C ASN A 70 -8.14 5.27 -13.41
N GLU A 71 -8.07 6.18 -12.42
CA GLU A 71 -6.80 6.77 -12.00
C GLU A 71 -5.80 5.75 -11.45
N ARG A 72 -6.25 4.68 -10.79
CA ARG A 72 -5.35 3.62 -10.30
C ARG A 72 -4.67 2.88 -11.44
N ALA A 73 -5.41 2.53 -12.49
CA ALA A 73 -4.87 1.89 -13.68
C ALA A 73 -3.87 2.82 -14.40
N ALA A 74 -4.18 4.11 -14.48
CA ALA A 74 -3.29 5.12 -15.06
C ALA A 74 -1.99 5.27 -14.25
N SER A 75 -2.09 5.40 -12.92
CA SER A 75 -0.92 5.53 -12.03
C SER A 75 0.00 4.32 -12.10
N ARG A 76 -0.55 3.11 -12.15
CA ARG A 76 0.25 1.88 -12.32
C ARG A 76 0.98 1.85 -13.66
N ARG A 77 0.31 2.23 -14.76
CA ARG A 77 0.93 2.33 -16.09
C ARG A 77 2.04 3.37 -16.13
N MET A 78 1.81 4.55 -15.54
CA MET A 78 2.81 5.60 -15.45
C MET A 78 4.03 5.18 -14.63
N LYS A 79 3.82 4.47 -13.50
CA LYS A 79 4.92 3.95 -12.66
C LYS A 79 5.89 3.09 -13.48
N VAL A 80 5.37 2.23 -14.36
CA VAL A 80 6.19 1.35 -15.21
C VAL A 80 7.11 2.16 -16.15
N VAL A 81 6.59 3.17 -16.85
CA VAL A 81 7.39 3.95 -17.81
C VAL A 81 8.27 5.02 -17.15
N GLN A 82 8.02 5.33 -15.88
CA GLN A 82 8.86 6.21 -15.07
C GLN A 82 10.06 5.47 -14.44
N ASP A 83 10.01 4.14 -14.38
CA ASP A 83 11.11 3.33 -13.87
C ASP A 83 12.38 3.51 -14.74
N PRO A 84 13.55 3.77 -14.13
CA PRO A 84 14.79 4.02 -14.87
C PRO A 84 15.22 2.87 -15.78
N ASN A 85 15.02 1.61 -15.35
CA ASN A 85 15.43 0.44 -16.12
C ASN A 85 14.52 0.23 -17.32
N ILE A 86 13.20 0.35 -17.12
CA ILE A 86 12.22 0.26 -18.22
C ILE A 86 12.42 1.41 -19.22
N ARG A 87 12.64 2.63 -18.73
CA ARG A 87 12.90 3.79 -19.59
C ARG A 87 14.16 3.63 -20.42
N ARG A 88 15.20 2.96 -19.90
CA ARG A 88 16.41 2.62 -20.63
C ARG A 88 16.14 1.61 -21.76
N VAL A 89 15.29 0.61 -21.54
CA VAL A 89 14.88 -0.36 -22.59
C VAL A 89 14.11 0.35 -23.71
N LEU A 90 13.29 1.35 -23.37
CA LEU A 90 12.52 2.13 -24.34
C LEU A 90 13.37 3.06 -25.23
N GLN A 91 14.62 3.35 -24.85
CA GLN A 91 15.51 4.27 -25.55
C GLN A 91 16.43 3.58 -26.58
N GLY A 92 16.44 4.13 -27.80
CA GLY A 92 17.45 3.97 -28.86
C GLY A 92 18.15 2.61 -28.96
N ALA A 93 19.33 2.50 -28.33
CA ALA A 93 20.24 1.36 -28.47
C ALA A 93 19.74 0.05 -27.83
N ASN A 94 18.76 0.10 -26.91
CA ASN A 94 18.25 -1.08 -26.19
C ASN A 94 16.85 -1.53 -26.62
N ARG A 95 16.28 -0.93 -27.69
CA ARG A 95 14.93 -1.31 -28.18
C ARG A 95 14.83 -2.77 -28.63
N THR A 96 15.95 -3.42 -28.93
CA THR A 96 16.01 -4.86 -29.21
C THR A 96 15.60 -5.72 -28.02
N ARG A 97 15.76 -5.23 -26.78
CA ARG A 97 15.33 -5.91 -25.55
C ARG A 97 13.86 -5.67 -25.19
N LEU A 98 13.13 -4.88 -26.00
CA LEU A 98 11.71 -4.62 -25.75
C LEU A 98 10.88 -5.90 -25.83
N SER A 99 11.24 -6.82 -26.73
CA SER A 99 10.61 -8.13 -26.86
C SER A 99 10.88 -9.06 -25.68
N ASP A 100 11.85 -8.74 -24.82
CA ASP A 100 12.16 -9.57 -23.65
C ASP A 100 11.28 -9.19 -22.46
N LEU A 101 10.65 -8.01 -22.50
CA LEU A 101 9.83 -7.54 -21.40
C LEU A 101 8.53 -8.36 -21.26
N PRO A 102 8.03 -8.56 -20.03
CA PRO A 102 6.78 -9.27 -19.80
C PRO A 102 5.60 -8.52 -20.41
N THR A 103 4.64 -9.27 -20.96
CA THR A 103 3.39 -8.72 -21.50
C THR A 103 2.38 -8.36 -20.40
N SER A 104 2.54 -8.92 -19.20
CA SER A 104 1.65 -8.66 -18.06
C SER A 104 2.01 -7.38 -17.31
N GLN A 105 1.02 -6.53 -17.06
CA GLN A 105 1.17 -5.34 -16.23
C GLN A 105 1.68 -5.67 -14.81
N ALA A 106 1.24 -6.79 -14.23
CA ALA A 106 1.69 -7.19 -12.90
C ALA A 106 3.17 -7.57 -12.87
N ALA A 107 3.65 -8.23 -13.94
CA ALA A 107 5.05 -8.61 -14.11
C ALA A 107 5.94 -7.38 -14.34
N LEU A 108 5.51 -6.44 -15.19
CA LEU A 108 6.20 -5.16 -15.40
C LEU A 108 6.31 -4.34 -14.11
N LEU A 109 5.26 -4.32 -13.29
CA LEU A 109 5.29 -3.65 -11.99
C LEU A 109 6.25 -4.30 -11.00
N ALA A 110 6.41 -5.63 -11.05
CA ALA A 110 7.35 -6.36 -10.19
C ALA A 110 8.82 -6.06 -10.51
N LEU A 111 9.13 -5.58 -11.72
CA LEU A 111 10.47 -5.15 -12.12
C LEU A 111 10.83 -3.74 -11.64
N CYS A 112 9.84 -2.94 -11.25
CA CYS A 112 10.04 -1.53 -10.94
C CYS A 112 10.70 -1.34 -9.57
N GLY A 113 11.64 -0.39 -9.46
CA GLY A 113 12.25 0.01 -8.18
C GLY A 113 13.48 -0.80 -7.77
N HIS A 114 13.96 -1.70 -8.63
CA HIS A 114 15.21 -2.44 -8.44
C HIS A 114 16.38 -1.71 -9.09
N ASP A 115 17.59 -1.93 -8.57
CA ASP A 115 18.81 -1.38 -9.17
C ASP A 115 19.10 -2.02 -10.54
N ARG A 116 20.07 -1.44 -11.25
CA ARG A 116 20.40 -1.85 -12.61
C ARG A 116 21.00 -3.25 -12.68
N GLU A 117 21.87 -3.59 -11.74
CA GLU A 117 22.57 -4.88 -11.73
C GLU A 117 21.57 -6.02 -11.54
N THR A 118 20.65 -5.84 -10.59
CA THR A 118 19.52 -6.75 -10.37
C THR A 118 18.67 -6.89 -11.65
N PHE A 119 18.28 -5.79 -12.28
CA PHE A 119 17.46 -5.84 -13.49
C PHE A 119 18.17 -6.54 -14.66
N ASP A 120 19.42 -6.16 -14.96
CA ASP A 120 20.20 -6.75 -16.04
C ASP A 120 20.44 -8.24 -15.76
N GLY A 121 20.66 -8.65 -14.50
CA GLY A 121 20.78 -10.04 -14.09
C GLY A 121 19.51 -10.87 -14.34
N LEU A 122 18.32 -10.32 -14.10
CA LEU A 122 17.05 -11.02 -14.41
C LEU A 122 16.81 -11.18 -15.91
N VAL A 123 17.22 -10.20 -16.71
CA VAL A 123 17.11 -10.26 -18.18
C VAL A 123 18.10 -11.28 -18.73
N ASP A 124 19.37 -11.13 -18.38
CA ASP A 124 20.44 -11.99 -18.89
C ASP A 124 20.30 -13.44 -18.35
N GLY A 125 19.69 -13.61 -17.17
CA GLY A 125 19.32 -14.91 -16.58
C GLY A 125 18.02 -15.53 -17.13
N GLY A 126 17.32 -14.86 -18.06
CA GLY A 126 16.11 -15.39 -18.73
C GLY A 126 14.84 -15.42 -17.87
N VAL A 127 14.85 -14.79 -16.69
CA VAL A 127 13.65 -14.63 -15.85
C VAL A 127 12.70 -13.61 -16.47
N VAL A 128 13.25 -12.51 -17.02
CA VAL A 128 12.48 -11.52 -17.77
C VAL A 128 12.30 -12.03 -19.20
N ARG A 129 11.05 -12.37 -19.53
CA ARG A 129 10.61 -12.85 -20.85
C ARG A 129 9.12 -12.53 -21.06
N PRO A 130 8.59 -12.59 -22.30
CA PRO A 130 7.20 -12.21 -22.62
C PRO A 130 6.11 -12.85 -21.76
N ASP A 131 6.29 -14.12 -21.39
CA ASP A 131 5.36 -14.95 -20.63
C ASP A 131 5.66 -14.96 -19.12
N ALA A 132 6.68 -14.24 -18.66
CA ALA A 132 7.05 -14.18 -17.26
C ALA A 132 5.91 -13.60 -16.41
N THR A 133 5.63 -14.27 -15.30
CA THR A 133 4.62 -13.87 -14.32
C THR A 133 5.24 -12.97 -13.25
N ALA A 134 4.39 -12.18 -12.57
CA ALA A 134 4.81 -11.41 -11.42
C ALA A 134 5.37 -12.30 -10.30
N ARG A 135 4.89 -13.54 -10.18
CA ARG A 135 5.37 -14.51 -9.17
C ARG A 135 6.80 -14.94 -9.47
N GLU A 136 7.11 -15.31 -10.71
CA GLU A 136 8.46 -15.73 -11.11
C GLU A 136 9.47 -14.60 -10.95
N ILE A 137 9.11 -13.38 -11.35
CA ILE A 137 9.97 -12.21 -11.18
C ILE A 137 10.24 -11.93 -9.70
N LYS A 138 9.20 -11.95 -8.86
CA LYS A 138 9.35 -11.77 -7.40
C LYS A 138 10.18 -12.89 -6.76
N ALA A 139 10.03 -14.13 -7.21
CA ALA A 139 10.80 -15.26 -6.71
C ALA A 139 12.28 -15.14 -7.06
N ALA A 140 12.62 -14.68 -8.28
CA ALA A 140 14.01 -14.46 -8.69
C ALA A 140 14.64 -13.21 -8.05
N LEU A 141 13.82 -12.23 -7.66
CA LEU A 141 14.22 -11.04 -6.91
C LEU A 141 14.36 -11.30 -5.41
N ALA A 142 13.86 -12.44 -4.92
CA ALA A 142 14.09 -12.84 -3.55
C ALA A 142 15.59 -13.09 -3.38
N PRO A 143 16.22 -12.59 -2.30
CA PRO A 143 17.64 -12.80 -2.06
C PRO A 143 17.97 -14.30 -2.12
N ASP A 144 19.05 -14.62 -2.85
CA ASP A 144 19.54 -15.97 -3.20
C ASP A 144 18.93 -17.13 -2.41
N GLY A 145 18.10 -17.92 -3.08
CA GLY A 145 18.10 -19.38 -2.95
C GLY A 145 17.85 -19.98 -1.57
N GLN A 146 17.22 -19.25 -0.64
CA GLN A 146 16.43 -19.88 0.40
C GLN A 146 14.98 -19.72 -0.03
N ASP A 147 14.30 -20.83 -0.32
CA ASP A 147 12.96 -20.96 0.22
C ASP A 147 13.13 -20.75 1.73
N ALA A 148 13.10 -19.49 2.17
CA ALA A 148 13.08 -19.16 3.57
C ALA A 148 11.80 -19.84 4.04
N ARG A 149 11.97 -20.95 4.78
CA ARG A 149 10.85 -21.60 5.44
C ARG A 149 10.02 -20.47 6.08
N PRO A 150 8.69 -20.49 5.95
CA PRO A 150 7.85 -19.46 6.55
C PRO A 150 8.33 -19.23 7.98
N VAL A 151 8.62 -17.97 8.32
CA VAL A 151 9.08 -17.63 9.65
C VAL A 151 8.00 -18.11 10.62
N THR A 152 8.36 -19.06 11.49
CA THR A 152 7.37 -19.66 12.38
C THR A 152 7.22 -18.83 13.65
N LEU A 153 6.15 -19.05 14.41
CA LEU A 153 5.99 -18.39 15.70
C LEU A 153 7.14 -18.74 16.66
N GLU A 154 7.69 -19.96 16.54
CA GLU A 154 8.86 -20.40 17.33
C GLU A 154 10.11 -19.60 16.97
N ASP A 155 10.31 -19.28 15.68
CA ASP A 155 11.44 -18.46 15.25
C ASP A 155 11.36 -17.05 15.83
N ILE A 156 10.16 -16.46 15.79
CA ILE A 156 9.90 -15.13 16.32
C ILE A 156 10.06 -15.09 17.83
N ALA A 157 9.54 -16.11 18.52
CA ALA A 157 9.71 -16.25 19.97
C ALA A 157 11.19 -16.42 20.34
N GLY A 158 11.96 -17.18 19.56
CA GLY A 158 13.40 -17.35 19.76
C GLY A 158 14.23 -16.09 19.50
N ALA A 159 13.76 -15.19 18.63
CA ALA A 159 14.43 -13.91 18.32
C ALA A 159 14.09 -12.78 19.31
N GLY A 160 13.08 -12.96 20.16
CA GLY A 160 12.71 -12.03 21.21
C GLY A 160 13.71 -12.00 22.40
N PRO A 161 13.34 -11.34 23.51
CA PRO A 161 12.05 -10.72 23.78
C PRO A 161 11.91 -9.28 23.24
N TYR A 162 10.70 -8.88 22.87
CA TYR A 162 10.41 -7.58 22.24
C TYR A 162 9.94 -6.51 23.24
N GLY A 163 10.48 -5.30 23.10
CA GLY A 163 10.09 -4.13 23.90
C GLY A 163 8.80 -3.47 23.43
N ALA A 164 8.43 -3.66 22.16
CA ALA A 164 7.17 -3.20 21.61
C ALA A 164 6.63 -4.19 20.56
N ILE A 165 5.33 -4.48 20.67
CA ILE A 165 4.60 -5.39 19.77
C ILE A 165 3.46 -4.62 19.14
N LEU A 166 3.35 -4.63 17.83
CA LEU A 166 2.22 -4.13 17.06
C LEU A 166 1.45 -5.33 16.51
N ALA A 167 0.13 -5.34 16.62
CA ALA A 167 -0.71 -6.41 16.08
C ALA A 167 -1.95 -5.86 15.39
N ASP A 168 -2.26 -6.37 14.19
CA ASP A 168 -3.54 -6.18 13.50
C ASP A 168 -4.25 -7.52 13.25
N PRO A 169 -4.88 -8.10 14.30
CA PRO A 169 -5.41 -9.45 14.20
C PRO A 169 -6.45 -9.63 13.08
N PRO A 170 -6.48 -10.79 12.41
CA PRO A 170 -7.50 -11.12 11.43
C PRO A 170 -8.78 -11.55 12.16
N TRP A 171 -9.46 -10.60 12.82
CA TRP A 171 -10.66 -10.87 13.60
C TRP A 171 -11.73 -11.59 12.77
N LEU A 172 -12.15 -12.78 13.19
CA LEU A 172 -13.32 -13.43 12.60
C LEU A 172 -14.56 -12.61 12.93
N PHE A 173 -15.21 -12.03 11.92
CA PHE A 173 -16.51 -11.38 12.08
C PHE A 173 -17.65 -12.37 11.88
N GLU A 174 -18.54 -12.48 12.86
CA GLU A 174 -19.82 -13.14 12.62
C GLU A 174 -20.60 -12.30 11.61
N ARG A 175 -21.11 -12.94 10.55
CA ARG A 175 -21.97 -12.27 9.58
C ARG A 175 -23.22 -11.77 10.31
N CYS A 176 -23.32 -10.47 10.52
CA CYS A 176 -24.50 -9.85 11.09
C CYS A 176 -25.63 -9.76 10.05
N GLY A 177 -26.24 -10.91 9.74
CA GLY A 177 -27.36 -11.02 8.80
C GLY A 177 -27.08 -10.40 7.42
N ARG A 178 -28.13 -10.23 6.61
CA ARG A 178 -28.03 -9.71 5.22
C ARG A 178 -27.71 -8.21 5.12
N ALA A 179 -27.55 -7.49 6.24
CA ALA A 179 -27.58 -6.03 6.27
C ALA A 179 -26.21 -5.35 6.53
N CYS A 180 -25.26 -6.03 7.18
CA CYS A 180 -23.91 -5.51 7.38
C CYS A 180 -22.88 -6.50 6.83
N ASP A 181 -22.29 -6.14 5.69
CA ASP A 181 -21.08 -6.79 5.20
C ASP A 181 -19.89 -6.30 6.03
N CYS A 182 -19.76 -6.84 7.24
CA CYS A 182 -18.68 -6.51 8.18
C CYS A 182 -17.34 -7.13 7.79
N ARG A 183 -17.22 -7.74 6.59
CA ARG A 183 -15.94 -8.14 6.01
C ARG A 183 -15.50 -7.11 4.98
N PRO A 184 -14.73 -6.08 5.38
CA PRO A 184 -14.40 -5.03 4.44
C PRO A 184 -13.32 -5.44 3.43
N PHE A 185 -12.48 -6.47 3.71
CA PHE A 185 -11.32 -6.81 2.87
C PHE A 185 -10.90 -8.29 2.90
N GLU A 186 -10.37 -8.79 1.77
CA GLU A 186 -9.69 -10.10 1.68
C GLU A 186 -8.22 -9.98 2.14
N ARG A 187 -7.80 -10.86 3.07
CA ARG A 187 -6.41 -11.04 3.50
C ARG A 187 -5.84 -12.34 2.90
N PRO A 188 -4.51 -12.48 2.76
CA PRO A 188 -3.91 -13.71 2.23
C PRO A 188 -3.89 -14.88 3.23
N TRP A 189 -4.24 -14.63 4.50
CA TRP A 189 -4.41 -15.63 5.57
C TRP A 189 -5.87 -15.63 6.08
N PRO A 190 -6.34 -16.74 6.69
CA PRO A 190 -7.70 -16.86 7.18
C PRO A 190 -8.00 -15.96 8.39
N ASP A 191 -9.28 -15.67 8.57
CA ASP A 191 -9.83 -15.08 9.79
C ASP A 191 -9.60 -16.03 10.99
N MET A 192 -9.37 -15.48 12.18
CA MET A 192 -9.14 -16.22 13.42
C MET A 192 -10.20 -15.85 14.47
N THR A 193 -10.69 -16.86 15.18
CA THR A 193 -11.53 -16.71 16.37
C THR A 193 -10.76 -16.06 17.51
N LEU A 194 -11.47 -15.51 18.50
CA LEU A 194 -10.84 -14.95 19.70
C LEU A 194 -10.00 -16.02 20.44
N ASP A 195 -10.47 -17.26 20.51
CA ASP A 195 -9.75 -18.33 21.21
C ASP A 195 -8.46 -18.73 20.48
N GLU A 196 -8.47 -18.78 19.14
CA GLU A 196 -7.25 -18.99 18.34
C GLU A 196 -6.25 -17.84 18.53
N LEU A 197 -6.72 -16.59 18.57
CA LEU A 197 -5.87 -15.43 18.83
C LEU A 197 -5.25 -15.47 20.24
N LYS A 198 -6.04 -15.85 21.25
CA LYS A 198 -5.56 -16.01 22.64
C LYS A 198 -4.52 -17.13 22.78
N ALA A 199 -4.61 -18.17 21.95
CA ALA A 199 -3.67 -19.30 21.97
C ALA A 199 -2.28 -18.95 21.43
N LEU A 200 -2.12 -17.81 20.74
CA LEU A 200 -0.81 -17.37 20.26
C LEU A 200 0.14 -17.03 21.43
N PRO A 201 1.42 -17.44 21.37
CA PRO A 201 2.39 -17.26 22.45
C PRO A 201 2.95 -15.82 22.52
N VAL A 202 2.14 -14.80 22.26
CA VAL A 202 2.55 -13.38 22.25
C VAL A 202 3.09 -12.96 23.62
N GLY A 203 2.52 -13.54 24.68
CA GLY A 203 3.00 -13.32 26.04
C GLY A 203 4.44 -13.80 26.25
N ASP A 204 4.87 -14.87 25.58
CA ASP A 204 6.23 -15.42 25.72
C ASP A 204 7.25 -14.61 24.89
N MET A 205 6.77 -13.94 23.83
CA MET A 205 7.57 -13.06 22.97
C MET A 205 7.85 -11.71 23.61
N ALA A 206 7.03 -11.28 24.58
CA ALA A 206 7.10 -9.94 25.16
C ALA A 206 8.18 -9.82 26.26
N ALA A 207 8.98 -8.75 26.20
CA ALA A 207 9.93 -8.41 27.25
C ALA A 207 9.23 -8.12 28.58
N ARG A 208 10.01 -8.16 29.68
CA ARG A 208 9.53 -7.81 31.03
C ARG A 208 8.83 -6.45 31.05
N ASP A 209 9.40 -5.48 30.35
CA ASP A 209 8.88 -4.14 30.18
C ASP A 209 8.52 -3.95 28.71
N CYS A 210 7.25 -4.10 28.36
CA CYS A 210 6.79 -4.17 26.96
C CYS A 210 5.51 -3.36 26.73
N ALA A 211 5.38 -2.77 25.54
CA ALA A 211 4.18 -2.09 25.06
C ALA A 211 3.52 -2.86 23.91
N LEU A 212 2.24 -3.19 24.05
CA LEU A 212 1.41 -3.80 23.02
C LEU A 212 0.54 -2.73 22.37
N PHE A 213 0.62 -2.59 21.06
CA PHE A 213 -0.21 -1.76 20.21
C PHE A 213 -1.15 -2.68 19.43
N LEU A 214 -2.43 -2.69 19.78
CA LEU A 214 -3.41 -3.64 19.24
C LEU A 214 -4.46 -2.89 18.43
N TRP A 215 -4.46 -3.10 17.11
CA TRP A 215 -5.54 -2.60 16.26
C TRP A 215 -6.83 -3.39 16.49
N THR A 216 -7.93 -2.67 16.60
CA THR A 216 -9.27 -3.22 16.71
C THR A 216 -10.28 -2.39 15.94
N GLU A 217 -11.39 -3.03 15.62
CA GLU A 217 -12.57 -2.44 14.99
C GLU A 217 -13.63 -2.23 16.08
N SER A 218 -14.57 -1.30 15.86
CA SER A 218 -15.60 -0.93 16.85
C SER A 218 -16.40 -2.12 17.43
N GLU A 219 -16.62 -3.15 16.62
CA GLU A 219 -17.38 -4.34 16.95
C GLU A 219 -16.56 -5.38 17.74
N ARG A 220 -15.23 -5.22 17.79
CA ARG A 220 -14.28 -6.14 18.44
C ARG A 220 -13.56 -5.53 19.63
N VAL A 221 -14.05 -4.39 20.14
CA VAL A 221 -13.40 -3.69 21.26
C VAL A 221 -13.37 -4.54 22.54
N LEU A 222 -14.46 -5.26 22.87
CA LEU A 222 -14.49 -6.15 24.04
C LEU A 222 -13.54 -7.33 23.88
N ASP A 223 -13.50 -7.92 22.68
CA ASP A 223 -12.59 -9.03 22.35
C ASP A 223 -11.13 -8.57 22.42
N ALA A 224 -10.84 -7.36 21.98
CA ALA A 224 -9.50 -6.76 22.06
C ALA A 224 -9.04 -6.57 23.51
N PHE A 225 -9.92 -6.15 24.43
CA PHE A 225 -9.58 -6.11 25.86
C PHE A 225 -9.29 -7.50 26.42
N ALA A 226 -10.11 -8.50 26.06
CA ALA A 226 -9.88 -9.88 26.47
C ALA A 226 -8.58 -10.46 25.89
N LEU A 227 -8.18 -10.04 24.69
CA LEU A 227 -6.93 -10.47 24.05
C LEU A 227 -5.71 -9.80 24.70
N ILE A 228 -5.79 -8.51 25.02
CA ILE A 228 -4.75 -7.78 25.77
C ILE A 228 -4.46 -8.50 27.10
N ASP A 229 -5.51 -8.84 27.85
CA ASP A 229 -5.41 -9.57 29.13
C ASP A 229 -4.82 -10.97 28.94
N ALA A 230 -5.32 -11.75 27.98
CA ALA A 230 -4.84 -13.11 27.69
C ALA A 230 -3.36 -13.15 27.30
N TRP A 231 -2.86 -12.13 26.58
CA TRP A 231 -1.45 -12.00 26.25
C TRP A 231 -0.60 -11.43 27.40
N GLY A 232 -1.20 -11.18 28.57
CA GLY A 232 -0.50 -10.74 29.78
C GLY A 232 -0.09 -9.27 29.76
N PHE A 233 -0.94 -8.40 29.23
CA PHE A 233 -0.79 -6.95 29.24
C PHE A 233 -1.96 -6.30 29.98
N ASP A 234 -1.70 -5.17 30.64
CA ASP A 234 -2.77 -4.32 31.17
C ASP A 234 -3.13 -3.26 30.14
N TYR A 235 -4.42 -3.15 29.78
CA TYR A 235 -4.88 -2.00 29.01
C TYR A 235 -4.57 -0.69 29.74
N ARG A 236 -4.10 0.32 29.01
CA ARG A 236 -3.80 1.66 29.54
C ARG A 236 -4.63 2.76 28.92
N THR A 237 -4.66 2.83 27.59
CA THR A 237 -5.29 3.92 26.84
C THR A 237 -5.43 3.52 25.38
N THR A 238 -6.15 4.30 24.59
CA THR A 238 -5.96 4.32 23.13
C THR A 238 -4.58 4.91 22.80
N ALA A 239 -3.77 4.21 22.01
CA ALA A 239 -2.51 4.70 21.46
C ALA A 239 -2.76 5.60 20.25
N PHE A 240 -3.52 5.10 19.27
CA PHE A 240 -3.79 5.79 18.02
C PHE A 240 -5.26 5.69 17.62
N GLU A 241 -5.75 6.76 17.00
CA GLU A 241 -7.02 6.77 16.28
C GLU A 241 -6.73 7.09 14.82
N TYR A 242 -6.94 6.11 13.94
CA TYR A 242 -6.76 6.30 12.51
C TYR A 242 -8.06 6.78 11.88
N TRP A 243 -8.09 8.05 11.48
CA TRP A 243 -9.15 8.67 10.70
C TRP A 243 -8.89 8.46 9.21
N LYS A 244 -9.77 7.68 8.58
CA LYS A 244 -9.70 7.32 7.17
C LYS A 244 -10.33 8.46 6.35
N GLU A 245 -9.54 9.13 5.52
CA GLU A 245 -10.08 10.11 4.59
C GLU A 245 -10.89 9.42 3.48
N GLY A 246 -12.05 10.00 3.13
CA GLY A 246 -12.92 9.51 2.05
C GLY A 246 -14.35 9.23 2.53
N GLU A 247 -15.06 8.41 1.74
CA GLU A 247 -16.43 7.99 2.06
C GLU A 247 -16.44 7.05 3.27
N PRO A 248 -17.28 7.32 4.29
CA PRO A 248 -17.40 6.47 5.46
C PRO A 248 -17.85 5.04 5.14
N GLU A 249 -17.26 4.05 5.81
CA GLU A 249 -17.56 2.63 5.60
C GLU A 249 -18.89 2.22 6.26
N PRO A 250 -19.58 1.19 5.75
CA PRO A 250 -20.70 0.58 6.46
C PRO A 250 -20.26 0.03 7.83
N ALA A 251 -21.10 0.24 8.84
CA ALA A 251 -21.03 -0.45 10.12
C ALA A 251 -22.44 -0.67 10.67
N CYS A 252 -22.56 -1.36 11.81
CA CYS A 252 -23.85 -1.79 12.33
C CYS A 252 -24.82 -0.63 12.64
N TRP A 253 -24.34 0.45 13.25
CA TRP A 253 -25.18 1.53 13.76
C TRP A 253 -24.83 2.91 13.18
N THR A 254 -23.55 3.22 13.08
CA THR A 254 -23.05 4.44 12.45
C THR A 254 -22.26 4.09 11.20
N ARG A 255 -21.77 5.11 10.48
CA ARG A 255 -20.71 4.88 9.51
C ARG A 255 -19.37 4.77 10.22
N ARG A 256 -18.45 4.01 9.65
CA ARG A 256 -17.09 3.80 10.18
C ARG A 256 -16.11 4.68 9.42
N GLU A 257 -15.55 5.64 10.13
CA GLU A 257 -14.51 6.56 9.64
C GLU A 257 -13.18 6.31 10.34
N THR A 258 -13.20 5.55 11.44
CA THR A 258 -12.02 5.33 12.28
C THR A 258 -11.67 3.86 12.45
N ALA A 259 -10.40 3.61 12.75
CA ALA A 259 -9.92 2.37 13.36
C ALA A 259 -9.10 2.72 14.59
N THR A 260 -9.27 1.94 15.67
CA THR A 260 -8.67 2.24 16.98
C THR A 260 -7.47 1.33 17.23
N CYS A 261 -6.37 1.89 17.71
CA CYS A 261 -5.22 1.13 18.21
C CYS A 261 -5.14 1.30 19.73
N LEU A 262 -5.36 0.22 20.47
CA LEU A 262 -5.29 0.18 21.94
C LEU A 262 -3.84 -0.01 22.40
N LEU A 263 -3.50 0.55 23.57
CA LEU A 263 -2.22 0.37 24.24
C LEU A 263 -2.38 -0.55 25.44
N GLY A 264 -1.77 -1.73 25.37
CA GLY A 264 -1.49 -2.60 26.50
C GLY A 264 -0.08 -2.39 27.02
N ILE A 265 0.13 -2.50 28.33
CA ILE A 265 1.46 -2.36 28.96
C ILE A 265 1.71 -3.54 29.89
N ARG A 266 2.89 -4.14 29.75
CA ARG A 266 3.45 -5.12 30.67
C ARG A 266 4.66 -4.51 31.37
N GLY A 267 4.72 -4.65 32.69
CA GLY A 267 5.82 -4.09 33.49
C GLY A 267 5.85 -2.55 33.43
N ARG A 268 7.02 -1.97 33.20
CA ARG A 268 7.27 -0.51 33.21
C ARG A 268 8.11 -0.07 32.01
N PRO A 269 7.60 -0.20 30.76
CA PRO A 269 8.32 0.23 29.57
C PRO A 269 8.60 1.73 29.60
N ARG A 270 9.78 2.11 29.13
CA ARG A 270 10.20 3.51 29.10
C ARG A 270 9.50 4.25 27.97
N ARG A 271 8.67 5.24 28.30
CA ARG A 271 8.19 6.23 27.32
C ARG A 271 9.32 7.19 26.95
N MET A 272 9.71 7.20 25.67
CA MET A 272 10.77 8.04 25.14
C MET A 272 10.30 9.44 24.79
N ASP A 273 9.12 9.56 24.20
CA ASP A 273 8.55 10.85 23.77
C ASP A 273 7.12 11.06 24.29
N LYS A 274 6.86 12.23 24.86
CA LYS A 274 5.53 12.64 25.34
C LYS A 274 4.71 13.37 24.29
N GLY A 275 5.34 13.86 23.22
CA GLY A 275 4.72 14.64 22.15
C GLY A 275 4.22 13.83 20.95
N VAL A 276 4.17 12.49 21.04
CA VAL A 276 3.61 11.65 19.98
C VAL A 276 2.09 11.85 19.89
N PRO A 277 1.55 12.38 18.78
CA PRO A 277 0.11 12.55 18.62
C PRO A 277 -0.60 11.20 18.42
N SER A 278 -1.84 11.09 18.89
CA SER A 278 -2.64 9.86 18.75
C SER A 278 -3.44 9.81 17.45
N ALA A 279 -3.91 10.95 16.93
CA ALA A 279 -4.67 10.99 15.69
C ALA A 279 -3.77 10.79 14.46
N ILE A 280 -4.09 9.79 13.64
CA ILE A 280 -3.49 9.58 12.31
C ILE A 280 -4.57 9.88 11.30
N ILE A 281 -4.40 10.93 10.49
CA ILE A 281 -5.37 11.31 9.45
C ILE A 281 -4.70 11.01 8.11
N ALA A 282 -5.20 10.01 7.40
CA ALA A 282 -4.61 9.58 6.14
C ALA A 282 -5.65 8.94 5.20
N PRO A 283 -5.38 8.91 3.89
CA PRO A 283 -6.22 8.17 2.94
C PRO A 283 -6.40 6.72 3.36
N ARG A 284 -7.57 6.14 3.05
CA ARG A 284 -7.82 4.72 3.29
C ARG A 284 -6.81 3.85 2.53
N GLU A 285 -6.08 3.01 3.25
CA GLU A 285 -5.22 2.02 2.63
C GLU A 285 -6.04 0.90 1.94
N PRO A 286 -5.61 0.42 0.76
CA PRO A 286 -6.22 -0.74 0.13
C PRO A 286 -6.18 -1.97 1.05
N HIS A 287 -7.20 -2.83 0.97
CA HIS A 287 -7.26 -4.11 1.69
C HIS A 287 -7.22 -4.00 3.22
N GLY A 288 -7.57 -2.84 3.78
CA GLY A 288 -7.71 -2.67 5.23
C GLY A 288 -6.39 -2.47 5.98
N GLY A 289 -5.31 -2.21 5.23
CA GLY A 289 -4.00 -1.89 5.78
C GLY A 289 -4.03 -0.72 6.76
N LYS A 290 -3.11 -0.74 7.72
CA LYS A 290 -2.93 0.35 8.68
C LYS A 290 -1.85 1.31 8.17
N PRO A 291 -1.94 2.61 8.46
CA PRO A 291 -1.01 3.59 7.93
C PRO A 291 0.40 3.30 8.46
N VAL A 292 1.38 3.21 7.55
CA VAL A 292 2.82 2.99 7.84
C VAL A 292 3.40 3.97 8.87
N GLU A 293 2.74 5.11 9.06
CA GLU A 293 3.05 6.12 10.08
C GLU A 293 2.97 5.56 11.51
N CYS A 294 2.12 4.56 11.79
CA CYS A 294 1.95 4.01 13.13
C CYS A 294 3.26 3.44 13.68
N ASN A 295 4.01 2.65 12.90
CA ASN A 295 5.30 2.11 13.31
C ASN A 295 6.31 3.23 13.64
N ALA A 296 6.38 4.27 12.81
CA ALA A 296 7.29 5.40 13.04
C ALA A 296 6.94 6.16 14.33
N ARG A 297 5.64 6.29 14.64
CA ARG A 297 5.18 6.85 15.92
C ARG A 297 5.51 5.94 17.10
N ILE A 298 5.42 4.62 16.94
CA ILE A 298 5.80 3.64 17.97
C ILE A 298 7.30 3.72 18.26
N GLU A 299 8.15 3.71 17.23
CA GLU A 299 9.62 3.84 17.34
C GLU A 299 10.03 5.13 18.07
N ARG A 300 9.24 6.20 17.92
CA ARG A 300 9.45 7.46 18.64
C ARG A 300 8.95 7.41 20.09
N LEU A 301 7.89 6.64 20.35
CA LEU A 301 7.19 6.59 21.63
C LEU A 301 7.88 5.69 22.66
N VAL A 302 8.38 4.52 22.25
CA VAL A 302 8.94 3.48 23.12
C VAL A 302 10.12 2.76 22.45
N PRO A 303 11.07 2.21 23.23
CA PRO A 303 12.19 1.46 22.66
C PRO A 303 11.74 0.06 22.19
N GLY A 304 12.37 -0.42 21.12
CA GLY A 304 12.31 -1.83 20.70
C GLY A 304 13.16 -2.76 21.58
N PRO A 305 13.46 -3.99 21.13
CA PRO A 305 13.19 -4.56 19.80
C PRO A 305 11.71 -4.58 19.42
N TYR A 306 11.41 -4.45 18.13
CA TYR A 306 10.03 -4.31 17.62
C TYR A 306 9.55 -5.58 16.91
N LEU A 307 8.30 -5.96 17.16
CA LEU A 307 7.61 -7.06 16.48
C LEU A 307 6.28 -6.58 15.90
N GLU A 308 5.99 -6.93 14.66
CA GLU A 308 4.70 -6.74 14.01
C GLU A 308 4.04 -8.09 13.71
N LEU A 309 2.89 -8.34 14.30
CA LEU A 309 2.07 -9.52 14.09
C LEU A 309 0.97 -9.21 13.06
N PHE A 310 0.76 -10.18 12.16
CA PHE A 310 -0.15 -10.10 11.02
C PHE A 310 0.24 -9.04 9.99
N ALA A 311 1.55 -8.85 9.80
CA ALA A 311 2.11 -7.92 8.83
C ALA A 311 2.14 -8.54 7.42
N PRO A 312 1.59 -7.89 6.38
CA PRO A 312 1.65 -8.40 5.02
C PRO A 312 3.03 -8.25 4.37
N ASP A 313 3.83 -7.29 4.86
CA ASP A 313 5.13 -6.93 4.31
C ASP A 313 6.16 -6.79 5.43
N GLU A 314 7.41 -7.15 5.16
CA GLU A 314 8.51 -6.93 6.09
C GLU A 314 8.84 -5.44 6.23
N ARG A 315 9.17 -5.02 7.45
CA ARG A 315 9.62 -3.66 7.74
C ARG A 315 11.03 -3.68 8.33
N ARG A 316 11.94 -2.92 7.73
CA ARG A 316 13.31 -2.78 8.23
C ARG A 316 13.30 -2.35 9.71
N GLY A 317 13.97 -3.12 10.56
CA GLY A 317 14.07 -2.86 12.00
C GLY A 317 12.94 -3.48 12.83
N TRP A 318 12.00 -4.18 12.19
CA TRP A 318 10.93 -4.93 12.84
C TRP A 318 11.05 -6.41 12.51
N ALA A 319 10.89 -7.27 13.50
CA ALA A 319 10.50 -8.65 13.24
C ALA A 319 9.04 -8.65 12.77
N ALA A 320 8.70 -9.53 11.84
CA ALA A 320 7.36 -9.61 11.27
C ALA A 320 6.89 -11.06 11.21
N TRP A 321 5.61 -11.29 11.45
CA TRP A 321 5.00 -12.60 11.32
C TRP A 321 3.57 -12.51 10.79
N ALA A 322 3.18 -13.45 9.93
CA ALA A 322 1.81 -13.69 9.54
C ALA A 322 1.57 -15.20 9.32
N PRO A 323 0.32 -15.70 9.47
CA PRO A 323 -0.03 -17.11 9.29
C PRO A 323 0.09 -17.64 7.85
#